data_AF-A0A5C7P240-F1
#
_entry.id   AF-A0A5C7P240-F1
#
_cell.length_a   1.000
_cell.length_b   1.000
_cell.length_c   1.000
_cell.angle_alpha   90.00
_cell.angle_beta   90.00
_cell.angle_gamma   90.00
#
_symmetry.space_group_name_H-M   'P 1'
#
loop_
_entity.id
_entity.type
_entity.pdbx_description
1 polymer ?
#
loop_
_entity_poly.entity_id
_entity_poly.type
_entity_poly.pdbx_seq_one_letter_code
_entity_poly.pdbx_strand_id
1 'polypeptide(L)'
;MTTTLTSASNQLATVGPGTPKVYGWNLLQGTGTLQGVPVNVTLQGSVNYVGGAGPFEGFVTLSAADGSGTLALRLDGNAAPAADGSATALDGRLDYIGGTGSYLNVVAGGMFHASRKSGVGSPVETSLELTVEADGAAGAATGSSTATQ
;
A
#
# COMPACT_ATOMS: atom_id res chain seq x y z
N MET A 1 0.29 7.86 6.75
CA MET A 1 -1.17 7.63 6.79
C MET A 1 -1.43 6.29 7.47
N THR A 2 -2.41 6.18 8.37
CA THR A 2 -2.83 4.90 8.96
C THR A 2 -4.26 4.54 8.52
N THR A 3 -4.53 3.27 8.30
CA THR A 3 -5.85 2.76 7.89
C THR A 3 -6.03 1.28 8.23
N THR A 4 -7.25 0.85 8.50
CA THR A 4 -7.56 -0.58 8.58
C THR A 4 -8.07 -1.05 7.21
N LEU A 5 -7.44 -2.10 6.67
CA LEU A 5 -7.88 -2.71 5.43
C LEU A 5 -8.61 -4.02 5.72
N THR A 6 -9.82 -4.15 5.19
CA THR A 6 -10.68 -5.32 5.36
C THR A 6 -10.70 -6.13 4.07
N SER A 7 -10.68 -7.46 4.20
CA SER A 7 -10.76 -8.35 3.02
C SER A 7 -12.14 -8.22 2.40
N ALA A 8 -12.19 -7.65 1.20
CA ALA A 8 -13.39 -7.56 0.38
C ALA A 8 -13.61 -8.82 -0.47
N SER A 9 -12.53 -9.42 -0.97
CA SER A 9 -12.57 -10.68 -1.72
C SER A 9 -11.23 -11.40 -1.64
N ASN A 10 -11.23 -12.72 -1.74
CA ASN A 10 -10.01 -13.51 -1.85
C ASN A 10 -10.26 -14.82 -2.58
N GLN A 11 -9.16 -15.37 -3.09
CA GLN A 11 -9.08 -16.76 -3.49
C GLN A 11 -7.76 -17.32 -2.97
N LEU A 12 -7.84 -18.10 -1.91
CA LEU A 12 -6.68 -18.71 -1.24
C LEU A 12 -6.79 -20.23 -1.31
N ALA A 13 -5.67 -20.88 -1.56
CA ALA A 13 -5.51 -22.32 -1.51
C ALA A 13 -4.51 -22.69 -0.42
N THR A 14 -4.78 -23.82 0.26
CA THR A 14 -3.88 -24.39 1.27
C THR A 14 -3.41 -25.76 0.82
N VAL A 15 -2.10 -26.00 0.83
CA VAL A 15 -1.50 -27.26 0.38
C VAL A 15 -0.36 -27.71 1.30
N GLY A 16 0.00 -28.99 1.17
CA GLY A 16 1.13 -29.61 1.86
C GLY A 16 0.75 -30.24 3.21
N PRO A 17 1.34 -31.40 3.56
CA PRO A 17 1.17 -31.99 4.88
C PRO A 17 2.01 -31.25 5.93
N GLY A 18 1.53 -31.16 7.18
CA GLY A 18 2.26 -30.53 8.28
C GLY A 18 2.12 -29.01 8.28
N THR A 19 3.22 -28.28 8.07
CA THR A 19 3.23 -26.81 8.03
C THR A 19 2.47 -26.32 6.79
N PRO A 20 1.30 -25.66 6.95
CA PRO A 20 0.47 -25.28 5.82
C PRO A 20 1.19 -24.29 4.89
N LYS A 21 1.08 -24.51 3.58
CA LYS A 21 1.46 -23.54 2.57
C LYS A 21 0.20 -22.86 2.04
N VAL A 22 0.13 -21.55 2.12
CA VAL A 22 -1.04 -20.76 1.68
C VAL A 22 -0.63 -19.85 0.54
N TYR A 23 -1.32 -19.94 -0.59
CA TYR A 23 -1.07 -19.08 -1.75
C TYR A 23 -2.37 -18.61 -2.40
N GLY A 24 -2.27 -17.54 -3.19
CA GLY A 24 -3.41 -16.96 -3.89
C GLY A 24 -3.41 -15.44 -3.78
N TRP A 25 -4.60 -14.83 -3.89
CA TRP A 25 -4.75 -13.38 -3.88
C TRP A 25 -5.81 -12.91 -2.89
N ASN A 26 -5.68 -11.66 -2.46
CA ASN A 26 -6.63 -10.97 -1.61
C ASN A 26 -6.80 -9.50 -2.05
N LEU A 27 -8.07 -9.08 -2.17
CA LEU A 27 -8.48 -7.69 -2.34
C LEU A 27 -8.86 -7.15 -0.95
N LEU A 28 -8.10 -6.16 -0.51
CA LEU A 28 -8.23 -5.47 0.76
C LEU A 28 -8.67 -4.04 0.50
N GLN A 29 -9.65 -3.55 1.25
CA GLN A 29 -10.21 -2.21 1.07
C GLN A 29 -10.35 -1.49 2.40
N GLY A 30 -10.15 -0.17 2.36
CA GLY A 30 -10.34 0.72 3.50
C GLY A 30 -10.34 2.17 3.06
N THR A 31 -10.30 3.07 4.03
CA THR A 31 -10.30 4.52 3.80
C THR A 31 -9.26 5.20 4.69
N GLY A 32 -8.82 6.38 4.31
CA GLY A 32 -8.13 7.27 5.23
C GLY A 32 -7.78 8.59 4.56
N THR A 33 -6.64 9.16 4.89
CA THR A 33 -6.33 10.55 4.52
C THR A 33 -4.90 10.69 4.03
N LEU A 34 -4.74 11.23 2.83
CA LEU A 34 -3.45 11.58 2.24
C LEU A 34 -3.32 13.11 2.18
N GLN A 35 -2.36 13.69 2.90
CA GLN A 35 -2.16 15.15 2.99
C GLN A 35 -3.44 15.94 3.32
N GLY A 36 -4.29 15.42 4.20
CA GLY A 36 -5.58 16.03 4.55
C GLY A 36 -6.74 15.73 3.60
N VAL A 37 -6.48 15.11 2.44
CA VAL A 37 -7.50 14.71 1.47
C VAL A 37 -8.01 13.30 1.77
N PRO A 38 -9.34 13.09 1.95
CA PRO A 38 -9.90 11.76 2.10
C PRO A 38 -9.67 10.88 0.86
N VAL A 39 -9.21 9.64 1.08
CA VAL A 39 -8.95 8.67 0.02
C VAL A 39 -9.55 7.31 0.34
N ASN A 40 -10.02 6.63 -0.70
CA ASN A 40 -10.30 5.20 -0.69
C ASN A 40 -8.99 4.46 -0.97
N VAL A 41 -8.70 3.43 -0.18
CA VAL A 41 -7.50 2.60 -0.32
C VAL A 41 -7.92 1.22 -0.79
N THR A 42 -7.33 0.77 -1.89
CA THR A 42 -7.45 -0.60 -2.39
C THR A 42 -6.08 -1.23 -2.45
N LEU A 43 -5.92 -2.40 -1.84
CA LEU A 43 -4.73 -3.23 -1.96
C LEU A 43 -5.12 -4.55 -2.61
N GLN A 44 -4.52 -4.85 -3.76
CA GLN A 44 -4.64 -6.14 -4.43
C GLN A 44 -3.32 -6.88 -4.25
N GLY A 45 -3.29 -7.87 -3.37
CA GLY A 45 -2.08 -8.58 -2.97
C GLY A 45 -2.12 -10.05 -3.35
N SER A 46 -0.99 -10.59 -3.78
CA SER A 46 -0.75 -12.02 -3.94
C SER A 46 0.23 -12.51 -2.89
N VAL A 47 0.03 -13.73 -2.41
CA VAL A 47 0.83 -14.32 -1.32
C VAL A 47 1.30 -15.71 -1.69
N ASN A 48 2.46 -16.08 -1.17
CA ASN A 48 2.97 -17.45 -1.19
C ASN A 48 3.69 -17.73 0.14
N TYR A 49 2.93 -18.19 1.12
CA TYR A 49 3.39 -18.32 2.50
C TYR A 49 3.61 -19.78 2.90
N VAL A 50 4.60 -19.99 3.76
CA VAL A 50 4.86 -21.24 4.49
C VAL A 50 4.72 -20.94 5.97
N GLY A 51 3.79 -21.61 6.65
CA GLY A 51 3.57 -21.39 8.08
C GLY A 51 3.15 -19.96 8.42
N GLY A 52 2.47 -19.27 7.49
CA GLY A 52 1.99 -17.89 7.67
C GLY A 52 3.00 -16.79 7.33
N ALA A 53 4.24 -17.15 6.97
CA ALA A 53 5.31 -16.23 6.61
C ALA A 53 5.77 -16.43 5.15
N GLY A 54 6.33 -15.39 4.53
CA GLY A 54 6.88 -15.44 3.17
C GLY A 54 6.60 -14.17 2.36
N PRO A 55 6.98 -14.18 1.07
CA PRO A 55 6.82 -13.01 0.22
C PRO A 55 5.36 -12.71 -0.11
N PHE A 56 5.07 -11.43 -0.29
CA PHE A 56 3.85 -10.94 -0.92
C PHE A 56 4.18 -9.80 -1.87
N GLU A 57 3.35 -9.64 -2.89
CA GLU A 57 3.47 -8.57 -3.87
C GLU A 57 2.08 -8.10 -4.29
N GLY A 58 1.99 -6.93 -4.91
CA GLY A 58 0.71 -6.42 -5.36
C GLY A 58 0.72 -4.96 -5.75
N PHE A 59 -0.48 -4.38 -5.67
CA PHE A 59 -0.72 -2.99 -6.01
C PHE A 59 -1.51 -2.31 -4.90
N VAL A 60 -1.11 -1.08 -4.56
CA VAL A 60 -1.86 -0.17 -3.70
C VAL A 60 -2.37 0.98 -4.56
N THR A 61 -3.68 1.20 -4.50
CA THR A 61 -4.38 2.25 -5.22
C THR A 61 -5.04 3.18 -4.21
N LEU A 62 -4.71 4.47 -4.30
CA LEU A 62 -5.31 5.55 -3.51
C LEU A 62 -6.17 6.40 -4.42
N SER A 63 -7.49 6.37 -4.24
CA SER A 63 -8.42 7.19 -5.02
C SER A 63 -8.98 8.30 -4.14
N ALA A 64 -8.89 9.55 -4.60
CA ALA A 64 -9.52 10.66 -3.92
C ALA A 64 -11.03 10.39 -3.78
N ALA A 65 -11.59 10.61 -2.59
CA ALA A 65 -12.99 10.26 -2.32
C ALA A 65 -14.00 11.07 -3.16
N ASP A 66 -13.59 12.23 -3.65
CA ASP A 66 -14.36 13.08 -4.58
C ASP A 66 -14.21 12.67 -6.06
N GLY A 67 -13.40 11.65 -6.36
CA GLY A 67 -13.12 11.18 -7.71
C GLY A 67 -12.13 12.04 -8.49
N SER A 68 -11.47 13.02 -7.86
CA SER A 68 -10.55 13.97 -8.53
C SER A 68 -9.27 13.35 -9.07
N GLY A 69 -8.91 12.14 -8.65
CA GLY A 69 -7.70 11.47 -9.12
C GLY A 69 -7.42 10.15 -8.41
N THR A 70 -6.50 9.38 -8.99
CA THR A 70 -5.99 8.13 -8.42
C THR A 70 -4.47 8.14 -8.44
N LEU A 71 -3.85 7.60 -7.40
CA LEU A 71 -2.42 7.31 -7.29
C LEU A 71 -2.22 5.79 -7.18
N ALA A 72 -1.36 5.21 -8.02
CA ALA A 72 -1.06 3.78 -8.02
C ALA A 72 0.40 3.50 -7.67
N LEU A 73 0.60 2.49 -6.82
CA LEU A 73 1.89 2.06 -6.31
C LEU A 73 2.01 0.54 -6.46
N ARG A 74 3.21 0.07 -6.80
CA ARG A 74 3.59 -1.35 -6.69
C ARG A 74 4.00 -1.62 -5.25
N LEU A 75 3.63 -2.78 -4.73
CA LEU A 75 3.99 -3.26 -3.41
C LEU A 75 4.80 -4.54 -3.55
N ASP A 76 5.99 -4.58 -2.96
CA ASP A 76 6.80 -5.78 -2.82
C ASP A 76 7.21 -5.91 -1.34
N GLY A 77 6.88 -7.02 -0.70
CA GLY A 77 7.07 -7.18 0.74
C GLY A 77 7.21 -8.61 1.22
N ASN A 78 7.37 -8.75 2.53
CA ASN A 78 7.51 -10.03 3.21
C ASN A 78 6.73 -10.04 4.52
N ALA A 79 6.03 -11.14 4.76
CA ALA A 79 5.34 -11.43 6.00
C ALA A 79 6.22 -12.30 6.91
N ALA A 80 6.31 -11.94 8.19
CA ALA A 80 7.05 -12.67 9.20
C ALA A 80 6.30 -12.66 10.55
N PRO A 81 6.51 -13.65 11.43
CA PRO A 81 5.99 -13.56 12.79
C PRO A 81 6.51 -12.31 13.48
N ALA A 82 5.64 -11.59 14.19
CA ALA A 82 6.04 -10.49 15.06
C ALA A 82 6.97 -11.02 16.16
N ALA A 83 7.87 -10.17 16.67
CA ALA A 83 8.87 -10.56 17.66
C ALA A 83 8.28 -11.13 18.96
N ASP A 84 7.07 -10.71 19.32
CA ASP A 84 6.31 -11.17 20.48
C ASP A 84 5.43 -12.41 20.20
N GLY A 85 5.41 -12.89 18.94
CA GLY A 85 4.58 -13.99 18.49
C GLY A 85 3.07 -13.72 18.45
N SER A 86 2.63 -12.48 18.69
CA SER A 86 1.20 -12.14 18.83
C SER A 86 0.49 -11.96 17.49
N ALA A 87 1.25 -11.70 16.42
CA ALA A 87 0.75 -11.39 15.09
C ALA A 87 1.74 -11.81 13.99
N THR A 88 1.31 -11.71 12.74
CA THR A 88 2.20 -11.64 11.58
C THR A 88 2.43 -10.17 11.23
N ALA A 89 3.68 -9.73 11.23
CA ALA A 89 4.09 -8.44 10.66
C ALA A 89 4.23 -8.57 9.14
N LEU A 90 3.81 -7.54 8.41
CA LEU A 90 3.92 -7.43 6.96
C LEU A 90 4.63 -6.12 6.64
N ASP A 91 5.82 -6.22 6.09
CA ASP A 91 6.64 -5.06 5.74
C ASP A 91 6.96 -5.10 4.25
N GLY A 92 6.87 -3.97 3.58
CA GLY A 92 7.12 -3.88 2.15
C GLY A 92 7.48 -2.50 1.68
N ARG A 93 8.03 -2.43 0.46
CA ARG A 93 8.33 -1.19 -0.25
C ARG A 93 7.19 -0.83 -1.19
N LEU A 94 6.92 0.46 -1.31
CA LEU A 94 5.97 1.05 -2.24
C LEU A 94 6.73 1.83 -3.31
N ASP A 95 6.53 1.45 -4.57
CA ASP A 95 7.15 2.07 -5.73
C ASP A 95 6.10 2.74 -6.63
N TYR A 96 6.39 3.97 -7.07
CA TYR A 96 5.51 4.73 -7.95
C TYR A 96 5.21 3.99 -9.26
N ILE A 97 3.93 3.90 -9.62
CA ILE A 97 3.53 3.47 -10.97
C ILE A 97 3.05 4.68 -11.78
N GLY A 98 2.15 5.49 -11.22
CA GLY A 98 1.51 6.58 -11.94
C GLY A 98 0.36 7.20 -11.16
N GLY A 99 -0.04 8.40 -11.57
CA GLY A 99 -1.21 9.09 -11.04
C GLY A 99 -2.11 9.66 -12.14
N THR A 100 -3.36 9.94 -11.79
CA THR A 100 -4.36 10.57 -12.65
C THR A 100 -4.99 11.77 -11.96
N GLY A 101 -5.59 12.68 -12.74
CA GLY A 101 -6.27 13.86 -12.22
C GLY A 101 -5.37 14.70 -11.32
N SER A 102 -5.79 14.92 -10.07
CA SER A 102 -5.01 15.65 -9.05
C SER A 102 -3.63 15.07 -8.74
N TYR A 103 -3.35 13.83 -9.18
CA TYR A 103 -2.05 13.15 -9.01
C TYR A 103 -1.23 12.99 -10.30
N LEU A 104 -1.58 13.67 -11.41
CA LEU A 104 -0.84 13.51 -12.69
C LEU A 104 0.63 13.94 -12.61
N ASN A 105 0.94 14.96 -11.83
CA ASN A 105 2.29 15.55 -11.73
C ASN A 105 2.87 15.32 -10.34
N VAL A 106 2.66 14.14 -9.76
CA VAL A 106 3.29 13.76 -8.49
C VAL A 106 4.07 12.46 -8.67
N VAL A 107 5.18 12.33 -7.97
CA VAL A 107 5.89 11.06 -7.75
C VAL A 107 5.65 10.65 -6.31
N ALA A 108 5.45 9.36 -6.07
CA ALA A 108 5.22 8.86 -4.72
C ALA A 108 5.95 7.54 -4.45
N GLY A 109 6.53 7.40 -3.27
CA GLY A 109 7.14 6.15 -2.83
C GLY A 109 7.07 6.04 -1.32
N GLY A 110 7.46 4.88 -0.79
CA GLY A 110 7.55 4.73 0.66
C GLY A 110 7.52 3.29 1.15
N MET A 111 7.00 3.13 2.35
CA MET A 111 6.96 1.86 3.08
C MET A 111 5.53 1.48 3.44
N PHE A 112 5.26 0.19 3.32
CA PHE A 112 4.06 -0.48 3.79
C PHE A 112 4.39 -1.22 5.08
N HIS A 113 3.63 -0.96 6.12
CA HIS A 113 3.70 -1.69 7.39
C HIS A 113 2.30 -2.16 7.75
N ALA A 114 2.12 -3.43 8.05
CA ALA A 114 0.84 -3.94 8.55
C ALA A 114 1.03 -5.05 9.57
N SER A 115 -0.02 -5.30 10.35
CA SER A 115 -0.12 -6.44 11.24
C SER A 115 -1.39 -7.24 10.97
N ARG A 116 -1.26 -8.56 11.04
CA ARG A 116 -2.36 -9.51 10.92
C ARG A 116 -2.40 -10.41 12.14
N LYS A 117 -3.48 -10.33 12.92
CA LYS A 117 -3.67 -11.10 14.16
C LYS A 117 -4.27 -12.50 13.93
N SER A 118 -4.80 -12.77 12.74
CA SER A 118 -5.47 -14.02 12.40
C SER A 118 -4.94 -14.62 11.07
N GLY A 119 -5.60 -15.69 10.60
CA GLY A 119 -5.17 -16.43 9.40
C GLY A 119 -5.09 -15.56 8.14
N VAL A 120 -4.32 -16.03 7.16
CA VAL A 120 -4.18 -15.39 5.84
C VAL A 120 -5.55 -15.14 5.20
N GLY A 121 -5.77 -13.94 4.65
CA GLY A 121 -7.06 -13.51 4.10
C GLY A 121 -7.97 -12.79 5.11
N SER A 122 -7.55 -12.67 6.37
CA SER A 122 -8.23 -11.84 7.37
C SER A 122 -7.92 -10.34 7.19
N PRO A 123 -8.71 -9.44 7.82
CA PRO A 123 -8.36 -8.02 7.90
C PRO A 123 -6.95 -7.76 8.43
N VAL A 124 -6.35 -6.66 7.98
CA VAL A 124 -5.02 -6.22 8.40
C VAL A 124 -5.07 -4.76 8.87
N GLU A 125 -4.45 -4.50 10.02
CA GLU A 125 -4.24 -3.13 10.50
C GLU A 125 -3.00 -2.59 9.76
N THR A 126 -3.15 -1.50 9.01
CA THR A 126 -2.14 -1.02 8.05
C THR A 126 -1.69 0.41 8.34
N SER A 127 -0.40 0.66 8.15
CA SER A 127 0.24 1.97 8.09
C SER A 127 0.97 2.11 6.77
N LEU A 128 0.69 3.18 6.05
CA LEU A 128 1.36 3.57 4.82
C LEU A 128 2.20 4.81 5.11
N GLU A 129 3.52 4.65 5.05
CA GLU A 129 4.45 5.76 5.09
C GLU A 129 4.76 6.16 3.66
N LEU A 130 4.26 7.32 3.24
CA LEU A 130 4.34 7.78 1.86
C LEU A 130 5.01 9.15 1.82
N THR A 131 5.99 9.27 0.94
CA THR A 131 6.52 10.54 0.47
C THR A 131 5.88 10.82 -0.89
N VAL A 132 5.22 11.96 -1.03
CA VAL A 132 4.59 12.41 -2.28
C VAL A 132 5.15 13.78 -2.62
N GLU A 133 5.77 13.89 -3.77
CA GLU A 133 6.45 15.09 -4.24
C GLU A 133 5.89 15.51 -5.59
N ALA A 134 5.91 16.81 -5.88
CA ALA A 134 5.60 17.27 -7.23
C ALA A 134 6.66 16.70 -8.20
N ASP A 135 6.20 16.11 -9.30
CA ASP A 135 7.08 15.71 -10.38
C ASP A 135 7.75 16.98 -10.93
N GLY A 136 9.07 16.98 -11.00
CA GLY A 136 9.93 18.15 -11.27
C GLY A 136 9.75 18.80 -12.65
N ALA A 137 8.67 18.50 -13.37
CA ALA A 137 8.30 19.07 -14.67
C ALA A 137 7.73 20.51 -14.60
N ALA A 138 8.01 21.25 -13.52
CA ALA A 138 7.76 22.70 -13.41
C ALA A 138 9.08 23.44 -13.11
N GLY A 139 10.10 23.22 -13.94
CA GLY A 139 11.45 23.79 -13.76
C GLY A 139 12.04 24.47 -14.99
N ALA A 140 11.23 24.82 -16.00
CA ALA A 140 11.70 25.56 -17.18
C ALA A 140 10.74 26.69 -17.57
N ALA A 141 10.60 27.68 -16.69
CA ALA A 141 10.20 29.03 -17.09
C ALA A 141 10.97 30.03 -16.23
N THR A 142 12.00 30.60 -16.85
CA THR A 142 12.78 31.75 -16.39
C THR A 142 11.89 32.90 -15.94
N GLY A 143 12.12 33.41 -14.73
CA GLY A 143 11.45 34.60 -14.21
C GLY A 143 12.13 35.12 -12.94
N SER A 144 13.31 35.71 -13.11
CA SER A 144 13.95 36.55 -12.08
C SER A 144 13.01 37.71 -11.72
N SER A 145 12.66 37.85 -10.44
CA SER A 145 12.10 39.08 -9.89
C SER A 145 12.74 39.38 -8.55
N THR A 146 13.75 40.24 -8.58
CA THR A 146 14.22 41.03 -7.43
C THR A 146 13.10 41.96 -6.97
N ALA A 147 12.79 41.94 -5.68
CA ALA A 147 12.10 43.04 -5.02
C ALA A 147 12.72 43.27 -3.62
N THR A 148 13.58 44.28 -3.57
CA THR A 148 14.04 44.98 -2.38
C THR A 148 12.86 45.60 -1.64
N GLN A 149 12.90 45.56 -0.31
CA GLN A 149 12.57 46.73 0.53
C GLN A 149 13.63 46.85 1.61
#